data_AF-D4XLX9-F1
#
_entry.id   AF-D4XLX9-F1
#
_cell.length_a   1.000
_cell.length_b   1.000
_cell.length_c   1.000
_cell.angle_alpha   90.00
_cell.angle_beta   90.00
_cell.angle_gamma   90.00
#
_symmetry.space_group_name_H-M   'P 1'
#
loop_
_entity.id
_entity.type
_entity.pdbx_description
1 polymer ?
#
loop_
_entity_poly.entity_id
_entity_poly.type
_entity_poly.pdbx_seq_one_letter_code
_entity_poly.pdbx_strand_id
1 'polypeptide(L)'
;MTKQYLTHRCLIAPPDMADEFFANTVIYVARHDEDGAQGIIINRPSELQIKELLNDLEIDADNVQPHAVLQGGPLRPEAGFVLHTGQPTWHSSIAVGENVCITTSKDILDAIAHNEGVGRYQIALGYASWAKNQLEEEMARGDWLICDSDMDLIFNLPYGDRWDAAYKKIGVDRTWLASEIGHA
;
A
#
# COMPACT_ATOMS: atom_id res chain seq x y z
N MET A 1 3.12 0.63 29.31
CA MET A 1 3.78 0.42 28.00
C MET A 1 3.02 1.25 27.00
N THR A 2 3.67 2.20 26.34
CA THR A 2 3.02 3.09 25.38
C THR A 2 2.57 2.25 24.17
N LYS A 3 1.26 2.26 23.87
CA LYS A 3 0.73 1.55 22.69
C LYS A 3 1.34 2.22 21.45
N GLN A 4 2.22 1.52 20.74
CA GLN A 4 2.88 2.07 19.55
C GLN A 4 2.01 1.76 18.33
N TYR A 5 1.41 2.80 17.76
CA TYR A 5 0.66 2.67 16.52
C TYR A 5 1.59 2.50 15.33
N LEU A 6 1.08 1.82 14.30
CA LEU A 6 1.82 1.44 13.10
C LEU A 6 1.46 2.30 11.89
N THR A 7 0.74 3.41 12.08
CA THR A 7 0.49 4.39 11.02
C THR A 7 1.81 4.79 10.36
N HIS A 8 1.84 4.87 9.03
CA HIS A 8 3.03 5.16 8.22
C HIS A 8 4.12 4.07 8.23
N ARG A 9 3.83 2.85 8.70
CA ARG A 9 4.70 1.68 8.57
C ARG A 9 4.28 0.81 7.40
N CYS A 10 5.15 -0.11 7.00
CA CYS A 10 4.83 -1.17 6.05
C CYS A 10 4.76 -2.52 6.77
N LEU A 11 3.66 -3.25 6.57
CA LEU A 11 3.55 -4.66 6.90
C LEU A 11 4.05 -5.48 5.73
N ILE A 12 4.77 -6.56 6.02
CA ILE A 12 5.33 -7.46 5.03
C ILE A 12 4.83 -8.85 5.38
N ALA A 13 4.18 -9.50 4.40
CA ALA A 13 3.78 -10.89 4.51
C ALA A 13 5.03 -11.79 4.60
N PRO A 14 5.15 -12.66 5.62
CA PRO A 14 6.18 -13.68 5.67
C PRO A 14 6.13 -14.61 4.44
N PRO A 15 7.27 -15.23 4.05
CA PRO A 15 7.32 -16.12 2.88
C PRO A 15 6.45 -17.38 3.03
N ASP A 16 6.15 -17.77 4.26
CA ASP A 16 5.34 -18.93 4.66
C ASP A 16 3.88 -18.58 5.01
N MET A 17 3.44 -17.34 4.71
CA MET A 17 2.07 -16.92 4.93
C MET A 17 1.08 -17.83 4.18
N ALA A 18 0.19 -18.48 4.94
CA ALA A 18 -0.80 -19.41 4.40
C ALA A 18 -1.98 -18.72 3.69
N ASP A 19 -2.24 -17.45 4.00
CA ASP A 19 -3.26 -16.67 3.32
C ASP A 19 -2.81 -16.29 1.91
N GLU A 20 -3.38 -16.96 0.90
CA GLU A 20 -3.06 -16.73 -0.51
C GLU A 20 -3.34 -15.30 -0.97
N PHE A 21 -4.34 -14.62 -0.38
CA PHE A 21 -4.65 -13.25 -0.73
C PHE A 21 -3.55 -12.31 -0.24
N PHE A 22 -2.99 -12.54 0.94
CA PHE A 22 -1.96 -11.67 1.51
C PHE A 22 -0.52 -12.15 1.27
N ALA A 23 -0.33 -13.36 0.77
CA ALA A 23 0.98 -13.89 0.43
C ALA A 23 1.76 -12.93 -0.50
N ASN A 24 3.05 -12.73 -0.17
CA ASN A 24 3.97 -11.87 -0.90
C ASN A 24 3.50 -10.40 -1.04
N THR A 25 2.70 -9.90 -0.09
CA THR A 25 2.25 -8.49 -0.09
C THR A 25 3.11 -7.60 0.78
N VAL A 26 3.19 -6.34 0.37
CA VAL A 26 3.64 -5.22 1.21
C VAL A 26 2.45 -4.29 1.38
N ILE A 27 2.06 -4.04 2.63
CA ILE A 27 0.90 -3.22 2.97
C ILE A 27 1.37 -1.96 3.68
N TYR A 28 1.05 -0.81 3.09
CA TYR A 28 1.24 0.48 3.74
C TYR A 28 0.09 0.76 4.71
N VAL A 29 0.41 0.97 5.99
CA VAL A 29 -0.60 1.23 7.04
C VAL A 29 -1.00 2.71 7.00
N ALA A 30 -2.19 2.96 6.47
CA ALA A 30 -2.79 4.28 6.33
C ALA A 30 -3.28 4.86 7.66
N ARG A 31 -3.79 4.00 8.54
CA ARG A 31 -4.33 4.37 9.85
C ARG A 31 -4.18 3.21 10.81
N HIS A 32 -3.75 3.48 12.03
CA HIS A 32 -3.80 2.53 13.14
C HIS A 32 -4.08 3.30 14.42
N ASP A 33 -5.20 2.99 15.08
CA ASP A 33 -5.63 3.58 16.34
C ASP A 33 -6.26 2.52 17.27
N GLU A 34 -6.98 2.96 18.31
CA GLU A 34 -7.59 2.06 19.29
C GLU A 34 -8.79 1.25 18.76
N ASP A 35 -9.37 1.65 17.63
CA ASP A 35 -10.53 0.99 17.01
C ASP A 35 -10.11 -0.05 15.96
N GLY A 36 -8.87 0.03 15.47
CA GLY A 36 -8.29 -0.94 14.55
C GLY A 36 -7.23 -0.32 13.63
N ALA A 37 -7.01 -0.97 12.49
CA ALA A 37 -6.06 -0.50 11.48
C ALA A 37 -6.62 -0.62 10.07
N GLN A 38 -6.13 0.23 9.18
CA GLN A 38 -6.43 0.23 7.75
C GLN A 38 -5.13 0.37 6.97
N GLY A 39 -5.01 -0.41 5.89
CA GLY A 39 -3.82 -0.42 5.05
C GLY A 39 -4.14 -0.68 3.58
N ILE A 40 -3.16 -0.38 2.73
CA ILE A 40 -3.27 -0.51 1.28
C ILE A 40 -2.08 -1.34 0.80
N ILE A 41 -2.34 -2.40 0.04
CA ILE A 41 -1.29 -3.17 -0.63
C ILE A 41 -0.65 -2.29 -1.71
N ILE A 42 0.68 -2.14 -1.65
CA ILE A 42 1.44 -1.24 -2.53
C ILE A 42 2.31 -1.96 -3.57
N ASN A 43 2.26 -3.29 -3.65
CA ASN A 43 3.12 -4.08 -4.54
C ASN A 43 2.35 -5.03 -5.48
N ARG A 44 1.02 -4.91 -5.55
CA ARG A 44 0.18 -5.75 -6.41
C ARG A 44 -0.54 -4.92 -7.47
N PRO A 45 0.03 -4.79 -8.68
CA PRO A 45 -0.69 -4.21 -9.79
C PRO A 45 -1.86 -5.12 -10.18
N SER A 46 -3.00 -4.50 -10.50
CA SER A 46 -4.14 -5.16 -11.14
C SER A 46 -3.98 -5.15 -12.66
N GLU A 47 -4.90 -5.79 -13.37
CA GLU A 47 -4.96 -5.73 -14.83
C GLU A 47 -5.49 -4.38 -15.35
N LEU A 48 -6.05 -3.55 -14.47
CA LEU A 48 -6.66 -2.27 -14.81
C LEU A 48 -5.60 -1.17 -14.96
N GLN A 49 -5.67 -0.42 -16.06
CA GLN A 49 -4.87 0.78 -16.29
C GLN A 49 -5.60 2.05 -15.81
N ILE A 50 -4.83 3.09 -15.47
CA ILE A 50 -5.40 4.38 -15.03
C ILE A 50 -6.38 4.97 -16.06
N LYS A 51 -6.09 4.83 -17.37
CA LYS A 51 -6.96 5.35 -18.43
C LYS A 51 -8.34 4.68 -18.39
N GLU A 52 -8.38 3.37 -18.18
CA GLU A 52 -9.63 2.61 -18.10
C GLU A 52 -10.43 3.02 -16.86
N LEU A 53 -9.76 3.13 -15.71
CA LEU A 53 -10.38 3.58 -14.46
C LEU A 53 -10.97 5.00 -14.57
N LEU A 54 -10.26 5.93 -15.20
CA LEU A 54 -10.74 7.31 -15.37
C LEU A 54 -11.94 7.36 -16.33
N ASN A 55 -11.88 6.62 -17.44
CA ASN A 55 -13.00 6.53 -18.39
C ASN A 55 -14.26 5.92 -17.74
N ASP A 56 -14.11 4.88 -16.92
CA ASP A 56 -15.21 4.29 -16.15
C ASP A 56 -15.86 5.27 -15.16
N LEU A 57 -15.10 6.27 -14.72
CA LEU A 57 -15.57 7.36 -13.86
C LEU A 57 -16.10 8.58 -14.63
N GLU A 58 -16.22 8.46 -15.97
CA GLU A 58 -16.64 9.51 -16.89
C GLU A 58 -15.67 10.73 -16.90
N ILE A 59 -14.39 10.49 -16.65
CA ILE A 59 -13.31 11.49 -16.70
C ILE A 59 -12.54 11.29 -18.00
N ASP A 60 -12.46 12.33 -18.85
CA ASP A 60 -11.70 12.29 -20.09
C ASP A 60 -10.19 12.19 -19.79
N ALA A 61 -9.59 11.07 -20.19
CA ALA A 61 -8.20 10.72 -19.89
C ALA A 61 -7.43 10.36 -21.16
N ASP A 62 -7.76 10.98 -22.30
CA ASP A 62 -7.16 10.59 -23.58
C ASP A 62 -5.64 10.74 -23.63
N ASN A 63 -5.11 11.71 -22.89
CA ASN A 63 -3.67 12.02 -22.82
C ASN A 63 -3.01 11.53 -21.53
N VAL A 64 -3.70 10.77 -20.67
CA VAL A 64 -3.13 10.32 -19.40
C VAL A 64 -1.92 9.41 -19.64
N GLN A 65 -0.86 9.61 -18.86
CA GLN A 65 0.29 8.70 -18.92
C GLN A 65 -0.09 7.30 -18.40
N PRO A 66 0.43 6.22 -19.00
CA PRO A 66 0.19 4.87 -18.51
C PRO A 66 0.65 4.71 -17.07
N HIS A 67 -0.24 4.25 -16.22
CA HIS A 67 0.03 3.97 -14.82
C HIS A 67 -0.85 2.78 -14.38
N ALA A 68 -0.25 1.82 -13.69
CA ALA A 68 -0.98 0.65 -13.18
C ALA A 68 -1.91 1.06 -12.04
N VAL A 69 -3.10 0.47 -11.98
CA VAL A 69 -3.96 0.53 -10.80
C VAL A 69 -3.63 -0.65 -9.90
N LEU A 70 -3.42 -0.39 -8.62
CA LEU A 70 -3.10 -1.43 -7.63
C LEU A 70 -4.36 -2.07 -7.06
N GLN A 71 -4.26 -3.35 -6.73
CA GLN A 71 -5.23 -4.00 -5.86
C GLN A 71 -4.84 -3.71 -4.41
N GLY A 72 -5.52 -2.76 -3.77
CA GLY A 72 -5.20 -2.26 -2.44
C GLY A 72 -5.66 -3.15 -1.29
N GLY A 73 -6.62 -4.04 -1.52
CA GLY A 73 -7.06 -5.04 -0.54
C GLY A 73 -8.37 -5.71 -0.92
N PRO A 74 -8.89 -6.62 -0.07
CA PRO A 74 -10.07 -7.42 -0.38
C PRO A 74 -11.39 -6.67 -0.10
N LEU A 75 -11.35 -5.61 0.70
CA LEU A 75 -12.55 -4.87 1.08
C LEU A 75 -12.80 -3.71 0.14
N ARG A 76 -14.09 -3.52 -0.21
CA ARG A 76 -14.59 -2.39 -1.02
C ARG A 76 -13.77 -2.19 -2.30
N PRO A 77 -13.70 -3.19 -3.21
CA PRO A 77 -12.91 -3.11 -4.44
C PRO A 77 -13.29 -1.92 -5.34
N GLU A 78 -14.46 -1.32 -5.15
CA GLU A 78 -14.90 -0.10 -5.84
C GLU A 78 -14.35 1.20 -5.23
N ALA A 79 -13.77 1.16 -4.03
CA ALA A 79 -13.24 2.33 -3.36
C ALA A 79 -11.82 2.65 -3.86
N GLY A 80 -11.65 3.82 -4.48
CA GLY A 80 -10.36 4.31 -4.96
C GLY A 80 -9.61 5.15 -3.93
N PHE A 81 -8.32 4.88 -3.80
CA PHE A 81 -7.39 5.62 -2.95
C PHE A 81 -6.19 6.07 -3.78
N VAL A 82 -5.87 7.35 -3.72
CA VAL A 82 -4.67 7.91 -4.35
C VAL A 82 -3.66 8.26 -3.27
N LEU A 83 -2.57 7.50 -3.21
CA LEU A 83 -1.40 7.86 -2.42
C LEU A 83 -0.57 8.85 -3.24
N HIS A 84 -0.18 9.97 -2.66
CA HIS A 84 0.66 10.96 -3.34
C HIS A 84 1.60 11.66 -2.38
N THR A 85 2.65 12.28 -2.95
CA THR A 85 3.54 13.14 -2.17
C THR A 85 2.99 14.56 -2.01
N GLY A 86 3.51 15.32 -1.06
CA GLY A 86 3.16 16.73 -0.86
C GLY A 86 2.14 16.94 0.26
N GLN A 87 1.41 18.06 0.16
CA GLN A 87 0.42 18.47 1.16
C GLN A 87 -0.98 17.95 0.81
N PRO A 88 -1.85 17.73 1.82
CA PRO A 88 -3.23 17.28 1.60
C PRO A 88 -4.11 18.47 1.16
N THR A 89 -3.92 18.95 -0.07
CA THR A 89 -4.60 20.14 -0.61
C THR A 89 -5.94 19.83 -1.29
N TRP A 90 -6.21 18.55 -1.54
CA TRP A 90 -7.42 18.09 -2.23
C TRP A 90 -8.62 17.98 -1.28
N HIS A 91 -9.83 17.96 -1.82
CA HIS A 91 -11.08 18.03 -1.03
C HIS A 91 -11.18 16.97 0.06
N SER A 92 -10.80 15.72 -0.24
CA SER A 92 -10.79 14.60 0.71
C SER A 92 -9.41 13.99 0.80
N SER A 93 -8.48 14.72 1.43
CA SER A 93 -7.09 14.31 1.59
C SER A 93 -6.66 14.29 3.05
N ILE A 94 -5.89 13.25 3.43
CA ILE A 94 -5.31 13.11 4.76
C ILE A 94 -3.81 12.89 4.66
N ALA A 95 -3.04 13.59 5.51
CA ALA A 95 -1.63 13.29 5.70
C ALA A 95 -1.48 12.05 6.60
N VAL A 96 -0.78 11.03 6.11
CA VAL A 96 -0.54 9.79 6.87
C VAL A 96 0.81 9.83 7.58
N GLY A 97 1.82 10.42 6.95
CA GLY A 97 3.18 10.49 7.47
C GLY A 97 4.00 11.56 6.78
N GLU A 98 5.32 11.44 6.84
CA GLU A 98 6.22 12.45 6.29
C GLU A 98 6.08 12.52 4.76
N ASN A 99 5.43 13.59 4.30
CA ASN A 99 5.25 13.89 2.87
C ASN A 99 4.46 12.82 2.09
N VAL A 100 3.60 12.04 2.76
CA VAL A 100 2.68 11.07 2.14
C VAL A 100 1.25 11.38 2.54
N CYS A 101 0.41 11.58 1.53
CA CYS A 101 -1.02 11.81 1.69
C CYS A 101 -1.82 10.70 1.00
N ILE A 102 -3.03 10.47 1.50
CA ILE A 102 -4.06 9.64 0.86
C ILE A 102 -5.25 10.53 0.54
N THR A 103 -5.65 10.50 -0.73
CA THR A 103 -6.78 11.26 -1.24
C THR A 103 -7.82 10.33 -1.84
N THR A 104 -9.10 10.60 -1.56
CA THR A 104 -10.25 9.80 -2.06
C THR A 104 -11.25 10.64 -2.85
N SER A 105 -11.02 11.95 -2.98
CA SER A 105 -11.85 12.84 -3.78
C SER A 105 -11.54 12.73 -5.28
N LYS A 106 -12.49 13.12 -6.13
CA LYS A 106 -12.36 13.02 -7.59
C LYS A 106 -11.45 14.08 -8.22
N ASP A 107 -11.25 15.21 -7.54
CA ASP A 107 -10.42 16.33 -8.00
C ASP A 107 -8.96 15.94 -8.30
N ILE A 108 -8.37 15.03 -7.52
CA ILE A 108 -7.03 14.50 -7.82
C ILE A 108 -7.04 13.61 -9.06
N LEU A 109 -8.15 12.93 -9.36
CA LEU A 109 -8.28 12.08 -10.55
C LEU A 109 -8.36 12.94 -11.81
N ASP A 110 -9.06 14.07 -11.75
CA ASP A 110 -9.06 15.06 -12.84
C ASP A 110 -7.64 15.59 -13.08
N ALA A 111 -6.89 15.88 -12.01
CA ALA A 111 -5.51 16.33 -12.11
C ALA A 111 -4.59 15.26 -12.73
N ILE A 112 -4.78 13.98 -12.37
CA ILE A 112 -4.07 12.85 -12.97
C ILE A 112 -4.41 12.74 -14.46
N ALA A 113 -5.69 12.84 -14.83
CA ALA A 113 -6.14 12.76 -16.23
C ALA A 113 -5.45 13.79 -17.14
N HIS A 114 -5.20 14.99 -16.60
CA HIS A 114 -4.50 16.07 -17.30
C HIS A 114 -2.97 16.03 -17.14
N ASN A 115 -2.44 15.09 -16.36
CA ASN A 115 -1.01 14.96 -16.00
C ASN A 115 -0.44 16.20 -15.26
N GLU A 116 -1.23 16.81 -14.38
CA GLU A 116 -0.87 18.06 -13.68
C GLU A 116 -0.85 17.89 -12.16
N GLY A 117 0.15 18.49 -11.50
CA GLY A 117 0.08 18.81 -10.06
C GLY A 117 0.20 17.66 -9.03
N VAL A 118 0.16 16.39 -9.44
CA VAL A 118 0.18 15.25 -8.47
C VAL A 118 1.60 14.74 -8.18
N GLY A 119 2.55 14.92 -9.11
CA GLY A 119 3.91 14.45 -8.95
C GLY A 119 3.98 12.91 -8.93
N ARG A 120 4.52 12.32 -7.86
CA ARG A 120 4.52 10.86 -7.67
C ARG A 120 3.24 10.43 -6.98
N TYR A 121 2.56 9.45 -7.56
CA TYR A 121 1.36 8.88 -6.99
C TYR A 121 1.31 7.35 -7.15
N GLN A 122 0.41 6.74 -6.40
CA GLN A 122 -0.08 5.38 -6.61
C GLN A 122 -1.59 5.43 -6.49
N ILE A 123 -2.30 4.70 -7.34
CA ILE A 123 -3.74 4.54 -7.23
C ILE A 123 -4.04 3.09 -6.89
N ALA A 124 -4.88 2.87 -5.89
CA ALA A 124 -5.27 1.55 -5.44
C ALA A 124 -6.79 1.45 -5.30
N LEU A 125 -7.33 0.28 -5.65
CA LEU A 125 -8.71 -0.09 -5.49
C LEU A 125 -8.87 -1.07 -4.33
N GLY A 126 -9.76 -0.75 -3.41
CA GLY A 126 -9.96 -1.48 -2.17
C GLY A 126 -8.85 -1.26 -1.13
N TYR A 127 -9.06 -1.82 0.05
CA TYR A 127 -8.13 -1.71 1.17
C TYR A 127 -8.23 -2.93 2.08
N ALA A 128 -7.21 -3.11 2.93
CA ALA A 128 -7.20 -4.07 4.02
C ALA A 128 -7.59 -3.38 5.32
N SER A 129 -8.35 -4.06 6.17
CA SER A 129 -8.78 -3.54 7.47
C SER A 129 -8.63 -4.61 8.53
N TRP A 130 -8.17 -4.18 9.69
CA TRP A 130 -8.08 -4.98 10.90
C TRP A 130 -9.02 -4.41 11.94
N ALA A 131 -9.77 -5.29 12.59
CA ALA A 131 -10.58 -4.93 13.74
C ALA A 131 -9.70 -4.55 14.94
N LYS A 132 -10.33 -4.02 15.98
CA LYS A 132 -9.68 -3.67 17.25
C LYS A 132 -8.81 -4.83 17.76
N ASN A 133 -7.54 -4.53 18.03
CA ASN A 133 -6.50 -5.44 18.51
C ASN A 133 -6.11 -6.58 17.55
N GLN A 134 -6.78 -6.73 16.39
CA GLN A 134 -6.53 -7.85 15.49
C GLN A 134 -5.12 -7.79 14.89
N LEU A 135 -4.68 -6.61 14.45
CA LEU A 135 -3.35 -6.44 13.88
C LEU A 135 -2.27 -6.74 14.92
N GLU A 136 -2.44 -6.29 16.16
CA GLU A 136 -1.50 -6.57 17.24
C GLU A 136 -1.43 -8.06 17.60
N GLU A 137 -2.56 -8.76 17.56
CA GLU A 137 -2.62 -10.22 17.76
C GLU A 137 -1.93 -10.99 16.64
N GLU A 138 -2.17 -10.61 15.38
CA GLU A 138 -1.50 -11.19 14.20
C GLU A 138 0.01 -10.95 14.25
N MET A 139 0.44 -9.73 14.58
CA MET A 139 1.84 -9.39 14.80
C MET A 139 2.47 -10.23 15.92
N ALA A 140 1.77 -10.45 17.03
CA ALA A 140 2.26 -11.26 18.15
C ALA A 140 2.41 -12.75 17.80
N ARG A 141 1.63 -13.25 16.83
CA ARG A 141 1.77 -14.60 16.28
C ARG A 141 2.87 -14.74 15.22
N GLY A 142 3.41 -13.62 14.74
CA GLY A 142 4.39 -13.62 13.65
C GLY A 142 3.74 -13.67 12.26
N ASP A 143 2.44 -13.40 12.14
CA ASP A 143 1.71 -13.41 10.87
C ASP A 143 2.15 -12.25 9.95
N TRP A 144 2.78 -11.21 10.52
CA TRP A 144 3.28 -10.04 9.79
C TRP A 144 4.66 -9.62 10.29
N LEU A 145 5.50 -9.17 9.37
CA LEU A 145 6.73 -8.46 9.66
C LEU A 145 6.54 -6.95 9.45
N ILE A 146 7.32 -6.10 10.12
CA ILE A 146 7.20 -4.64 10.02
C ILE A 146 8.53 -4.03 9.57
N CYS A 147 8.45 -3.04 8.67
CA CYS A 147 9.55 -2.12 8.40
C CYS A 147 9.05 -0.67 8.34
N ASP A 148 9.99 0.27 8.37
CA ASP A 148 9.70 1.68 8.09
C ASP A 148 9.32 1.85 6.63
N SER A 149 8.29 2.65 6.37
CA SER A 149 7.98 3.05 5.00
C SER A 149 9.03 4.04 4.48
N ASP A 150 9.19 4.10 3.17
CA ASP A 150 10.02 5.11 2.51
C ASP A 150 9.49 5.40 1.09
N MET A 151 10.08 6.39 0.43
CA MET A 151 9.67 6.77 -0.93
C MET A 151 9.95 5.68 -1.96
N ASP A 152 10.94 4.82 -1.72
CA ASP A 152 11.32 3.75 -2.64
C ASP A 152 10.28 2.64 -2.64
N LEU A 153 9.87 2.17 -1.46
CA LEU A 153 8.81 1.19 -1.27
C LEU A 153 7.46 1.70 -1.75
N ILE A 154 7.10 2.96 -1.46
CA ILE A 154 5.79 3.49 -1.82
C ILE A 154 5.71 3.87 -3.31
N PHE A 155 6.75 4.48 -3.87
CA PHE A 155 6.68 5.12 -5.20
C PHE A 155 7.73 4.63 -6.20
N ASN A 156 9.00 4.55 -5.83
CA ASN A 156 10.07 4.50 -6.84
C ASN A 156 10.41 3.08 -7.33
N LEU A 157 10.32 2.06 -6.46
CA LEU A 157 10.69 0.69 -6.83
C LEU A 157 9.62 0.04 -7.73
N PRO A 158 10.04 -0.78 -8.71
CA PRO A 158 9.14 -1.66 -9.43
C PRO A 158 8.34 -2.54 -8.46
N TYR A 159 7.05 -2.77 -8.76
CA TYR A 159 6.15 -3.46 -7.83
C TYR A 159 6.66 -4.85 -7.41
N GLY A 160 7.25 -5.62 -8.35
CA GLY A 160 7.81 -6.94 -8.06
C GLY A 160 9.00 -6.92 -7.09
N ASP A 161 9.75 -5.82 -7.03
CA ASP A 161 10.95 -5.71 -6.20
C ASP A 161 10.65 -5.20 -4.78
N ARG A 162 9.45 -4.62 -4.57
CA ARG A 162 9.08 -3.99 -3.28
C ARG A 162 9.09 -4.96 -2.12
N TRP A 163 8.63 -6.20 -2.32
CA TRP A 163 8.62 -7.20 -1.24
C TRP A 163 10.04 -7.58 -0.82
N ASP A 164 10.91 -7.91 -1.78
CA ASP A 164 12.31 -8.24 -1.49
C ASP A 164 13.07 -7.07 -0.86
N ALA A 165 12.82 -5.84 -1.33
CA ALA A 165 13.42 -4.63 -0.76
C ALA A 165 12.94 -4.39 0.68
N ALA A 166 11.65 -4.52 0.93
CA ALA A 166 11.06 -4.35 2.26
C ALA A 166 11.58 -5.43 3.22
N TYR A 167 11.66 -6.68 2.76
CA TYR A 167 12.20 -7.80 3.53
C TYR A 167 13.67 -7.59 3.93
N LYS A 168 14.52 -7.20 2.96
CA LYS A 168 15.92 -6.84 3.23
C LYS A 168 16.08 -5.70 4.22
N LYS A 169 15.14 -4.74 4.23
CA LYS A 169 15.16 -3.58 5.15
C LYS A 169 15.00 -3.98 6.61
N ILE A 170 14.41 -5.14 6.89
CA ILE A 170 14.32 -5.70 8.25
C ILE A 170 15.71 -6.21 8.73
N GLY A 171 16.68 -6.36 7.82
CA GLY A 171 17.97 -6.99 8.11
C GLY A 171 17.91 -8.51 8.10
N VAL A 172 16.83 -9.10 7.56
CA VAL A 172 16.68 -10.54 7.36
C VAL A 172 17.00 -10.86 5.91
N ASP A 173 18.11 -11.55 5.66
CA ASP A 173 18.49 -12.00 4.32
C ASP A 173 17.70 -13.26 3.95
N ARG A 174 17.09 -13.34 2.75
CA ARG A 174 16.35 -14.53 2.27
C ARG A 174 17.20 -15.81 2.35
N THR A 175 18.51 -15.66 2.23
CA THR A 175 19.50 -16.74 2.33
C THR A 175 19.53 -17.40 3.71
N TRP A 176 19.06 -16.73 4.77
CA TRP A 176 19.03 -17.27 6.12
C TRP A 176 17.84 -18.22 6.37
N LEU A 177 16.67 -17.96 5.77
CA LEU A 177 15.51 -18.85 5.87
C LEU A 177 15.59 -20.04 4.91
N ALA A 178 16.18 -19.85 3.72
CA ALA A 178 16.39 -20.95 2.78
C ALA A 178 17.34 -22.03 3.34
N SER A 179 18.22 -21.69 4.28
CA SER A 179 19.13 -22.65 4.93
C SER A 179 18.51 -23.50 6.02
N GLU A 180 17.36 -23.13 6.62
CA GLU A 180 16.70 -23.97 7.64
C GLU A 180 15.80 -25.06 7.02
N ILE A 181 15.41 -24.94 5.75
CA ILE A 181 14.62 -25.96 5.03
C ILE A 181 15.54 -27.02 4.38
N GLY A 182 16.86 -26.89 4.52
CA GLY A 182 17.85 -27.69 3.80
C GLY A 182 18.95 -28.29 4.65
N HIS A 183 18.64 -28.98 5.76
CA HIS A 183 19.55 -29.98 6.34
C HIS A 183 18.80 -31.12 7.03
N ALA A 184 18.67 -32.23 6.29
CA ALA A 184 18.66 -33.58 6.84
C ALA A 184 20.11 -34.06 7.08
#